data_AF-A0A959HZ64-F1
#
_entry.id   AF-A0A959HZ64-F1
#
_cell.length_a   1.000
_cell.length_b   1.000
_cell.length_c   1.000
_cell.angle_alpha   90.00
_cell.angle_beta   90.00
_cell.angle_gamma   90.00
#
_symmetry.space_group_name_H-M   'P 1'
#
loop_
_entity.id
_entity.type
_entity.pdbx_description
1 polymer ?
#
loop_
_entity_poly.entity_id
_entity_poly.type
_entity_poly.pdbx_seq_one_letter_code
_entity_poly.pdbx_strand_id
1 'polypeptide(L)'
;PFDIIPRVFAAAEWRKLSAGIEQRVRALNAFIHDLYHRQEILRAGIVPNDVIIQNEAFVPEMVGVDPARGIYAHIIGIDIVRVSENEFYVLEDNCRTPSGVSYMLEDREAMMYLFPHLFSQQRVAPVENYPAMLRRTLESVAPPACRDEPTVVLLTPGIHNSAFFEHAFLADEMGVELCEGGDLFVSDGYLYMRTTQEPKRVDVV
;
A
#
# COMPACT_ATOMS: atom_id res chain seq x y z
N PRO A 1 11.18 -3.64 20.26
CA PRO A 1 10.95 -2.99 21.57
C PRO A 1 9.59 -2.31 21.54
N PHE A 2 8.79 -2.46 22.59
CA PHE A 2 7.42 -1.96 22.64
C PHE A 2 7.27 -1.00 23.81
N ASP A 3 6.67 0.18 23.58
CA ASP A 3 6.33 1.15 24.62
C ASP A 3 4.81 1.12 24.84
N ILE A 4 4.40 0.91 26.10
CA ILE A 4 3.00 0.81 26.50
C ILE A 4 2.28 2.17 26.51
N ILE A 5 3.00 3.28 26.41
CA ILE A 5 2.41 4.61 26.42
C ILE A 5 1.96 4.97 25.00
N PRO A 6 0.64 5.02 24.71
CA PRO A 6 0.17 5.21 23.35
C PRO A 6 0.43 6.64 22.86
N ARG A 7 0.73 6.76 21.56
CA ARG A 7 0.70 8.05 20.88
C ARG A 7 -0.75 8.42 20.55
N VAL A 8 -1.32 9.35 21.31
CA VAL A 8 -2.73 9.76 21.15
C VAL A 8 -2.86 10.95 20.20
N PHE A 9 -3.79 10.85 19.25
CA PHE A 9 -4.22 11.94 18.39
C PHE A 9 -5.69 12.29 18.67
N ALA A 10 -5.99 13.58 18.84
CA ALA A 10 -7.38 14.01 18.99
C ALA A 10 -8.12 13.92 17.65
N ALA A 11 -9.44 13.72 17.67
CA ALA A 11 -10.23 13.61 16.43
C ALA A 11 -10.14 14.85 15.53
N ALA A 12 -9.99 16.05 16.09
CA ALA A 12 -9.81 17.28 15.30
C ALA A 12 -8.42 17.33 14.62
N GLU A 13 -7.39 16.91 15.34
CA GLU A 13 -6.02 16.81 14.85
C GLU A 13 -5.91 15.76 13.73
N TRP A 14 -6.46 14.57 13.94
CA TRP A 14 -6.49 13.50 12.94
C TRP A 14 -7.23 13.91 11.68
N ARG A 15 -8.39 14.57 11.77
CA ARG A 15 -9.14 15.03 10.60
C ARG A 15 -8.35 16.00 9.72
N LYS A 16 -7.57 16.90 10.33
CA LYS A 16 -6.70 17.82 9.58
C LYS A 16 -5.56 17.06 8.94
N LEU A 17 -4.92 16.16 9.69
CA LEU A 17 -3.80 15.35 9.23
C LEU A 17 -4.18 14.43 8.07
N SER A 18 -5.26 13.66 8.22
CA SER A 18 -5.74 12.71 7.21
C SER A 18 -6.13 13.42 5.92
N ALA A 19 -6.78 14.59 5.98
CA ALA A 19 -7.11 15.38 4.79
C ALA A 19 -5.85 15.83 4.02
N GLY A 20 -4.78 16.21 4.73
CA GLY A 20 -3.50 16.54 4.11
C GLY A 20 -2.81 15.33 3.48
N ILE A 21 -2.83 14.19 4.16
CA ILE A 21 -2.30 12.92 3.65
C ILE A 21 -3.06 12.52 2.37
N GLU A 22 -4.40 12.53 2.40
CA GLU A 22 -5.23 12.19 1.24
C GLU A 22 -4.96 13.12 0.05
N GLN A 23 -4.82 14.42 0.29
CA GLN A 23 -4.44 15.37 -0.75
C GLN A 23 -3.10 15.01 -1.39
N ARG A 24 -2.08 14.73 -0.55
CA ARG A 24 -0.73 14.40 -1.01
C ARG A 24 -0.70 13.10 -1.81
N VAL A 25 -1.37 12.05 -1.33
CA VAL A 25 -1.48 10.75 -2.00
C VAL A 25 -2.12 10.88 -3.39
N ARG A 26 -3.17 11.71 -3.52
CA ARG A 26 -3.79 11.98 -4.83
C ARG A 26 -2.83 12.72 -5.77
N ALA A 27 -2.09 13.70 -5.25
CA ALA A 27 -1.09 14.43 -6.03
C ALA A 27 0.05 13.53 -6.49
N LEU A 28 0.54 12.62 -5.63
CA LEU A 28 1.60 11.66 -5.96
C LEU A 28 1.17 10.70 -7.08
N ASN A 29 -0.02 10.10 -6.97
CA ASN A 29 -0.54 9.23 -8.03
C ASN A 29 -0.74 9.98 -9.36
N ALA A 30 -1.29 11.22 -9.31
CA ALA A 30 -1.45 12.05 -10.50
C ALA A 30 -0.09 12.45 -11.12
N PHE A 31 0.91 12.70 -10.29
CA PHE A 31 2.28 12.98 -10.74
C PHE A 31 2.89 11.77 -11.45
N ILE A 32 2.83 10.58 -10.85
CA ILE A 32 3.33 9.33 -11.48
C ILE A 32 2.63 9.09 -12.82
N HIS A 33 1.31 9.25 -12.86
CA HIS A 33 0.54 9.13 -14.11
C HIS A 33 1.02 10.14 -15.16
N ASP A 34 1.20 11.41 -14.81
CA ASP A 34 1.66 12.42 -15.76
C ASP A 34 3.05 12.10 -16.31
N LEU A 35 3.99 11.65 -15.46
CA LEU A 35 5.34 11.30 -15.87
C LEU A 35 5.40 10.19 -16.93
N TYR A 36 4.54 9.19 -16.83
CA TYR A 36 4.46 8.09 -17.79
C TYR A 36 3.57 8.39 -18.99
N HIS A 37 2.93 9.57 -19.05
CA HIS A 37 2.03 9.95 -20.13
C HIS A 37 2.43 11.28 -20.77
N ARG A 38 1.68 12.35 -20.47
CA ARG A 38 1.79 13.63 -21.18
C ARG A 38 2.96 14.48 -20.68
N GLN A 39 3.50 14.19 -19.51
CA GLN A 39 4.62 14.90 -18.90
C GLN A 39 4.36 16.41 -18.83
N GLU A 40 3.12 16.81 -18.55
CA GLU A 40 2.71 18.21 -18.50
C GLU A 40 3.49 18.98 -17.43
N ILE A 41 3.78 18.37 -16.28
CA ILE A 41 4.57 19.00 -15.22
C ILE A 41 6.02 19.31 -15.65
N LEU A 42 6.58 18.48 -16.54
CA LEU A 42 7.91 18.69 -17.13
C LEU A 42 7.85 19.76 -18.22
N ARG A 43 6.84 19.69 -19.10
CA ARG A 43 6.61 20.68 -20.16
C ARG A 43 6.34 22.08 -19.61
N ALA A 44 5.69 22.15 -18.45
CA ALA A 44 5.45 23.40 -17.73
C ALA A 44 6.70 23.94 -17.02
N GLY A 45 7.80 23.18 -16.97
CA GLY A 45 9.05 23.59 -16.31
C GLY A 45 8.97 23.62 -14.78
N ILE A 46 7.94 23.02 -14.18
CA ILE A 46 7.77 22.97 -12.72
C ILE A 46 8.74 21.94 -12.12
N VAL A 47 8.87 20.79 -12.77
CA VAL A 47 9.87 19.76 -12.43
C VAL A 47 10.90 19.67 -13.56
N PRO A 48 12.21 19.77 -13.25
CA PRO A 48 13.26 19.62 -14.26
C PRO A 48 13.26 18.22 -14.89
N ASN A 49 13.47 18.16 -16.20
CA ASN A 49 13.41 16.92 -16.96
C ASN A 49 14.55 15.94 -16.61
N ASP A 50 15.73 16.47 -16.35
CA ASP A 50 16.94 15.73 -15.98
C ASP A 50 16.79 14.98 -14.65
N VAL A 51 16.07 15.57 -13.67
CA VAL A 51 15.78 14.93 -12.38
C VAL A 51 14.93 13.67 -12.51
N ILE A 52 14.14 13.56 -13.58
CA ILE A 52 13.24 12.41 -13.80
C ILE A 52 13.85 11.41 -14.78
N ILE A 53 14.20 11.83 -16.01
CA ILE A 53 14.57 10.89 -17.07
C ILE A 53 15.88 10.16 -16.80
N GLN A 54 16.79 10.80 -16.05
CA GLN A 54 18.07 10.18 -15.66
C GLN A 54 17.98 9.43 -14.33
N ASN A 55 16.81 9.42 -13.69
CA ASN A 55 16.62 8.72 -12.43
C ASN A 55 16.49 7.22 -12.68
N GLU A 56 17.28 6.42 -11.98
CA GLU A 56 17.23 4.95 -12.07
C GLU A 56 15.86 4.36 -11.68
N ALA A 57 15.05 5.11 -10.92
CA ALA A 57 13.70 4.71 -10.56
C ALA A 57 12.66 4.96 -11.65
N PHE A 58 12.99 5.71 -12.70
CA PHE A 58 12.10 5.89 -13.86
C PHE A 58 12.18 4.65 -14.74
N VAL A 59 11.03 4.05 -15.05
CA VAL A 59 10.94 2.80 -15.81
C VAL A 59 10.38 3.10 -17.21
N PRO A 60 11.22 3.16 -18.27
CA PRO A 60 10.75 3.49 -19.62
C PRO A 60 9.64 2.58 -20.14
N GLU A 61 9.62 1.32 -19.73
CA GLU A 61 8.62 0.32 -20.08
C GLU A 61 7.21 0.67 -19.57
N MET A 62 7.10 1.54 -18.56
CA MET A 62 5.81 2.01 -18.03
C MET A 62 5.22 3.19 -18.82
N VAL A 63 5.95 3.76 -19.80
CA VAL A 63 5.45 4.88 -20.61
C VAL A 63 4.26 4.44 -21.45
N GLY A 64 3.13 5.13 -21.28
CA GLY A 64 1.86 4.83 -21.95
C GLY A 64 1.11 3.61 -21.39
N VAL A 65 1.59 3.03 -20.29
CA VAL A 65 0.85 1.98 -19.58
C VAL A 65 -0.24 2.63 -18.74
N ASP A 66 -1.50 2.31 -19.06
CA ASP A 66 -2.69 2.71 -18.32
C ASP A 66 -3.06 1.63 -17.28
N PRO A 67 -2.68 1.78 -15.99
CA PRO A 67 -3.10 0.84 -14.96
C PRO A 67 -4.61 0.92 -14.72
N ALA A 68 -5.18 -0.14 -14.16
CA ALA A 68 -6.59 -0.16 -13.80
C ALA A 68 -6.95 1.04 -12.91
N ARG A 69 -8.01 1.76 -13.29
CA ARG A 69 -8.48 2.99 -12.63
C ARG A 69 -7.45 4.13 -12.57
N GLY A 70 -6.33 4.06 -13.31
CA GLY A 70 -5.28 5.07 -13.31
C GLY A 70 -4.48 5.14 -11.99
N ILE A 71 -4.50 4.09 -11.18
CA ILE A 71 -3.81 4.04 -9.89
C ILE A 71 -2.47 3.33 -10.07
N TYR A 72 -1.37 4.01 -9.73
CA TYR A 72 -0.02 3.46 -9.79
C TYR A 72 0.44 2.92 -8.44
N ALA A 73 0.24 3.72 -7.39
CA ALA A 73 0.60 3.36 -6.02
C ALA A 73 -0.67 3.16 -5.21
N HIS A 74 -1.04 1.89 -5.03
CA HIS A 74 -2.24 1.47 -4.28
C HIS A 74 -2.10 1.72 -2.77
N ILE A 75 -0.87 1.59 -2.26
CA ILE A 75 -0.51 1.82 -0.86
C ILE A 75 0.64 2.82 -0.87
N ILE A 76 0.51 3.88 -0.06
CA ILE A 76 1.56 4.88 0.12
C ILE A 76 1.75 5.10 1.61
N GLY A 77 2.97 4.91 2.10
CA GLY A 77 3.37 5.31 3.45
C GLY A 77 3.81 6.77 3.45
N ILE A 78 3.37 7.56 4.42
CA ILE A 78 3.79 8.96 4.58
C ILE A 78 4.41 9.12 5.95
N ASP A 79 5.71 9.42 5.98
CA ASP A 79 6.45 9.58 7.24
C ASP A 79 6.29 11.00 7.74
N ILE A 80 5.75 11.14 8.95
CA ILE A 80 5.33 12.44 9.49
C ILE A 80 5.96 12.70 10.84
N VAL A 81 6.47 13.91 11.02
CA VAL A 81 6.90 14.43 12.32
C VAL A 81 6.00 15.56 12.79
N ARG A 82 5.77 15.61 14.11
CA ARG A 82 5.06 16.71 14.78
C ARG A 82 6.10 17.58 15.48
N VAL A 83 6.17 18.86 15.11
CA VAL A 83 7.14 19.80 15.71
C VAL A 83 6.50 20.72 16.75
N SER A 84 5.18 20.92 16.68
CA SER A 84 4.41 21.68 17.66
C SER A 84 2.96 21.17 17.71
N GLU A 85 2.10 21.80 18.53
CA GLU A 85 0.76 21.28 18.80
C GLU A 85 -0.06 21.03 17.53
N ASN A 86 0.04 21.86 16.50
CA ASN A 86 -0.79 21.76 15.29
C ASN A 86 0.02 21.76 13.99
N GLU A 87 1.30 21.41 14.10
CA GLU A 87 2.29 21.54 13.03
C GLU A 87 2.98 20.21 12.75
N PHE A 88 2.83 19.78 11.51
CA PHE A 88 3.29 18.50 10.99
C PHE A 88 4.09 18.72 9.72
N TYR A 89 5.15 17.94 9.56
CA TYR A 89 5.95 17.92 8.34
C TYR A 89 6.04 16.49 7.82
N VAL A 90 5.98 16.35 6.50
CA VAL A 90 6.30 15.10 5.81
C VAL A 90 7.81 15.04 5.66
N LEU A 91 8.41 13.93 6.09
CA LEU A 91 9.83 13.65 5.89
C LEU A 91 10.07 12.87 4.60
N GLU A 92 9.24 11.86 4.34
CA GLU A 92 9.43 10.91 3.25
C GLU A 92 8.09 10.34 2.76
N ASP A 93 8.05 10.00 1.46
CA ASP A 93 6.94 9.30 0.81
C ASP A 93 7.39 7.92 0.34
N ASN A 94 6.71 6.87 0.80
CA ASN A 94 6.99 5.48 0.48
C ASN A 94 5.97 4.94 -0.53
N CYS A 95 6.27 5.11 -1.83
CA CYS A 95 5.39 4.72 -2.94
C CYS A 95 5.74 3.37 -3.61
N ARG A 96 6.69 2.62 -3.05
CA ARG A 96 7.12 1.31 -3.60
C ARG A 96 6.37 0.19 -2.89
N THR A 97 7.00 -0.41 -1.88
CA THR A 97 6.45 -1.48 -1.05
C THR A 97 6.50 -1.03 0.41
N PRO A 98 5.62 -0.09 0.83
CA PRO A 98 5.60 0.37 2.21
C PRO A 98 5.26 -0.79 3.15
N SER A 99 5.95 -0.87 4.27
CA SER A 99 5.73 -1.86 5.33
C SER A 99 5.40 -1.18 6.66
N GLY A 100 4.95 -1.94 7.66
CA GLY A 100 4.71 -1.46 9.02
C GLY A 100 3.31 -1.77 9.55
N VAL A 101 2.41 -2.25 8.70
CA VAL A 101 0.99 -2.42 9.06
C VAL A 101 0.80 -3.54 10.06
N SER A 102 1.55 -4.64 9.94
CA SER A 102 1.45 -5.74 10.92
C SER A 102 1.83 -5.24 12.32
N TYR A 103 2.85 -4.39 12.45
CA TYR A 103 3.19 -3.78 13.73
C TYR A 103 2.06 -2.89 14.27
N MET A 104 1.41 -2.08 13.42
CA MET A 104 0.26 -1.26 13.84
C MET A 104 -0.88 -2.12 14.40
N LEU A 105 -1.17 -3.26 13.75
CA LEU A 105 -2.23 -4.18 14.15
C LEU A 105 -1.87 -4.92 15.44
N GLU A 106 -0.67 -5.49 15.51
CA GLU A 106 -0.16 -6.21 16.69
C GLU A 106 -0.01 -5.29 17.91
N ASP A 107 0.47 -4.05 17.73
CA ASP A 107 0.56 -3.07 18.83
C ASP A 107 -0.84 -2.72 19.38
N ARG A 108 -1.85 -2.67 18.50
CA ARG A 108 -3.24 -2.44 18.94
C ARG A 108 -3.79 -3.62 19.72
N GLU A 109 -3.65 -4.82 19.19
CA GLU A 109 -4.03 -6.09 19.84
C GLU A 109 -3.38 -6.21 21.23
N ALA A 110 -2.07 -6.00 21.31
CA ALA A 110 -1.31 -6.05 22.55
C ALA A 110 -1.83 -5.02 23.58
N MET A 111 -2.08 -3.78 23.16
CA MET A 111 -2.62 -2.75 24.05
C MET A 111 -4.05 -3.08 24.54
N MET A 112 -4.90 -3.63 23.68
CA MET A 112 -6.26 -4.05 24.07
C MET A 112 -6.24 -5.23 25.05
N TYR A 113 -5.31 -6.15 24.88
CA TYR A 113 -5.11 -7.28 25.79
C TYR A 113 -4.55 -6.85 27.16
N LEU A 114 -3.51 -6.01 27.16
CA LEU A 114 -2.83 -5.57 28.39
C LEU A 114 -3.64 -4.54 29.19
N PHE A 115 -4.36 -3.65 28.51
CA PHE A 115 -5.07 -2.53 29.14
C PHE A 115 -6.54 -2.40 28.69
N PRO A 116 -7.36 -3.47 28.78
CA PRO A 116 -8.74 -3.45 28.27
C PRO A 116 -9.60 -2.36 28.90
N HIS A 117 -9.35 -2.01 30.17
CA HIS A 117 -10.07 -0.93 30.86
C HIS A 117 -9.78 0.46 30.27
N LEU A 118 -8.58 0.70 29.74
CA LEU A 118 -8.25 1.96 29.09
C LEU A 118 -9.08 2.14 27.81
N PHE A 119 -9.23 1.06 27.03
CA PHE A 119 -10.04 1.07 25.80
C PHE A 119 -11.53 1.18 26.08
N SER A 120 -12.03 0.63 27.20
CA SER A 120 -13.45 0.79 27.55
C SER A 120 -13.82 2.20 28.03
N GLN A 121 -12.83 2.98 28.51
CA GLN A 121 -13.02 4.36 28.94
C GLN A 121 -12.83 5.39 27.81
N GLN A 122 -12.19 5.01 26.71
CA GLN A 122 -11.84 5.90 25.61
C GLN A 122 -12.57 5.51 24.32
N ARG A 123 -12.77 6.47 23.42
CA ARG A 123 -13.36 6.20 22.09
C ARG A 123 -12.26 6.09 21.04
N VAL A 124 -11.43 5.05 21.16
CA VAL A 124 -10.35 4.77 20.20
C VAL A 124 -10.96 4.21 18.92
N ALA A 125 -10.54 4.73 17.76
CA ALA A 125 -11.00 4.23 16.48
C ALA A 125 -10.36 2.86 16.15
N PRO A 126 -11.13 1.91 15.57
CA PRO A 126 -10.61 0.60 15.18
C PRO A 126 -9.59 0.72 14.04
N VAL A 127 -8.70 -0.27 13.94
CA VAL A 127 -7.70 -0.41 12.86
C VAL A 127 -7.66 -1.83 12.28
N GLU A 128 -8.27 -2.79 12.97
CA GLU A 128 -8.32 -4.22 12.63
C GLU A 128 -8.97 -4.52 11.26
N ASN A 129 -9.73 -3.58 10.71
CA ASN A 129 -10.37 -3.74 9.40
C ASN A 129 -9.42 -3.47 8.21
N TYR A 130 -8.16 -3.08 8.47
CA TYR A 130 -7.20 -2.74 7.42
C TYR A 130 -7.00 -3.87 6.39
N PRO A 131 -6.74 -5.15 6.76
CA PRO A 131 -6.52 -6.21 5.75
C PRO A 131 -7.73 -6.39 4.82
N ALA A 132 -8.94 -6.37 5.37
CA ALA A 132 -10.17 -6.45 4.58
C ALA A 132 -10.34 -5.24 3.63
N MET A 133 -9.96 -4.03 4.06
CA MET A 133 -9.96 -2.84 3.21
C MET A 133 -8.91 -2.92 2.11
N LEU A 134 -7.72 -3.45 2.41
CA LEU A 134 -6.65 -3.66 1.45
C LEU A 134 -7.09 -4.67 0.38
N ARG A 135 -7.61 -5.83 0.78
CA ARG A 135 -8.17 -6.82 -0.15
C ARG A 135 -9.20 -6.21 -1.09
N ARG A 136 -10.20 -5.48 -0.57
CA ARG A 136 -11.20 -4.79 -1.40
C ARG A 136 -10.57 -3.77 -2.36
N THR A 137 -9.51 -3.10 -1.94
CA THR A 137 -8.78 -2.14 -2.77
C THR A 137 -8.12 -2.86 -3.95
N LEU A 138 -7.44 -3.99 -3.69
CA LEU A 138 -6.82 -4.83 -4.71
C LEU A 138 -7.86 -5.43 -5.67
N GLU A 139 -8.95 -5.99 -5.15
CA GLU A 139 -10.05 -6.51 -5.98
C GLU A 139 -10.66 -5.41 -6.88
N SER A 140 -10.72 -4.16 -6.40
CA SER A 140 -11.28 -3.05 -7.16
C SER A 140 -10.45 -2.60 -8.37
N VAL A 141 -9.19 -3.06 -8.47
CA VAL A 141 -8.28 -2.79 -9.59
C VAL A 141 -8.06 -4.03 -10.46
N ALA A 142 -8.91 -5.04 -10.35
CA ALA A 142 -8.92 -6.16 -11.26
C ALA A 142 -9.01 -5.68 -12.73
N PRO A 143 -8.25 -6.30 -13.65
CA PRO A 143 -8.23 -5.89 -15.05
C PRO A 143 -9.60 -6.11 -15.72
N PRO A 144 -9.97 -5.35 -16.77
CA PRO A 144 -11.24 -5.53 -17.48
C PRO A 144 -11.48 -6.93 -18.05
N ALA A 145 -10.41 -7.71 -18.23
CA ALA A 145 -10.47 -9.09 -18.69
C ALA A 145 -10.89 -10.08 -17.59
N CYS A 146 -10.94 -9.67 -16.32
CA CYS A 146 -11.48 -10.45 -15.22
C CYS A 146 -13.01 -10.36 -15.25
N ARG A 147 -13.69 -11.51 -15.41
CA ARG A 147 -15.15 -11.58 -15.54
C ARG A 147 -15.84 -12.14 -14.30
N ASP A 148 -15.10 -12.86 -13.48
CA ASP A 148 -15.55 -13.53 -12.27
C ASP A 148 -14.95 -12.83 -11.03
N GLU A 149 -15.04 -13.45 -9.86
CA GLU A 149 -14.37 -12.95 -8.66
C GLU A 149 -12.84 -12.94 -8.87
N PRO A 150 -12.16 -11.79 -8.69
CA PRO A 150 -10.74 -11.67 -9.03
C PRO A 150 -9.88 -12.51 -8.09
N THR A 151 -8.93 -13.25 -8.67
CA THR A 151 -7.93 -13.94 -7.86
C THR A 151 -6.80 -12.97 -7.53
N VAL A 152 -6.68 -12.65 -6.25
CA VAL A 152 -5.60 -11.84 -5.67
C VAL A 152 -4.57 -12.77 -5.03
N VAL A 153 -3.29 -12.48 -5.23
CA VAL A 153 -2.16 -13.13 -4.54
C VAL A 153 -1.22 -12.08 -3.98
N LEU A 154 -0.41 -12.42 -2.98
CA LEU A 154 0.68 -11.59 -2.49
C LEU A 154 2.01 -12.21 -2.90
N LEU A 155 2.75 -11.54 -3.78
CA LEU A 155 4.07 -12.00 -4.22
C LEU A 155 5.15 -11.61 -3.21
N THR A 156 5.90 -12.59 -2.71
CA THR A 156 6.98 -12.40 -1.74
C THR A 156 8.32 -12.89 -2.29
N PRO A 157 9.45 -12.24 -1.95
CA PRO A 157 10.79 -12.76 -2.21
C PRO A 157 11.19 -13.93 -1.30
N GLY A 158 10.32 -14.36 -0.38
CA GLY A 158 10.52 -15.52 0.47
C GLY A 158 11.14 -15.23 1.84
N ILE A 159 11.40 -16.30 2.59
CA ILE A 159 11.73 -16.29 4.03
C ILE A 159 12.97 -15.49 4.42
N HIS A 160 13.84 -15.18 3.46
CA HIS A 160 15.10 -14.45 3.70
C HIS A 160 14.93 -12.92 3.67
N ASN A 161 13.73 -12.43 3.37
CA ASN A 161 13.42 -11.01 3.43
C ASN A 161 13.00 -10.59 4.85
N SER A 162 13.48 -9.43 5.32
CA SER A 162 13.19 -8.94 6.67
C SER A 162 11.70 -8.66 6.94
N ALA A 163 10.92 -8.38 5.90
CA ALA A 163 9.48 -8.14 5.98
C ALA A 163 8.63 -9.41 5.71
N PHE A 164 9.25 -10.59 5.56
CA PHE A 164 8.52 -11.82 5.23
C PHE A 164 7.39 -12.14 6.21
N PHE A 165 7.61 -11.87 7.51
CA PHE A 165 6.55 -12.00 8.52
C PHE A 165 5.32 -11.16 8.19
N GLU A 166 5.51 -9.88 7.81
CA GLU A 166 4.41 -8.99 7.45
C GLU A 166 3.70 -9.45 6.17
N HIS A 167 4.45 -9.98 5.19
CA HIS A 167 3.87 -10.54 3.97
C HIS A 167 2.96 -11.73 4.27
N ALA A 168 3.43 -12.68 5.09
CA ALA A 168 2.67 -13.86 5.47
C ALA A 168 1.45 -13.50 6.33
N PHE A 169 1.63 -12.58 7.29
CA PHE A 169 0.57 -12.07 8.15
C PHE A 169 -0.54 -11.41 7.31
N LEU A 170 -0.18 -10.49 6.40
CA LEU A 170 -1.17 -9.81 5.57
C LEU A 170 -1.86 -10.76 4.59
N ALA A 171 -1.14 -11.73 4.01
CA ALA A 171 -1.73 -12.73 3.13
C ALA A 171 -2.80 -13.55 3.87
N ASP A 172 -2.49 -14.01 5.09
CA ASP A 172 -3.41 -14.78 5.95
C ASP A 172 -4.64 -13.94 6.34
N GLU A 173 -4.43 -12.72 6.85
CA GLU A 173 -5.52 -11.82 7.27
C GLU A 173 -6.42 -11.36 6.12
N MET A 174 -5.86 -11.23 4.90
CA MET A 174 -6.66 -10.97 3.70
C MET A 174 -7.36 -12.22 3.17
N GLY A 175 -6.89 -13.42 3.53
CA GLY A 175 -7.32 -14.68 2.96
C GLY A 175 -6.94 -14.81 1.49
N VAL A 176 -5.70 -14.43 1.14
CA VAL A 176 -5.11 -14.57 -0.21
C VAL A 176 -3.87 -15.45 -0.17
N GLU A 177 -3.51 -16.02 -1.31
CA GLU A 177 -2.33 -16.89 -1.39
C GLU A 177 -1.03 -16.08 -1.32
N LEU A 178 -0.09 -16.53 -0.49
CA LEU A 178 1.28 -16.02 -0.46
C LEU A 178 2.11 -16.83 -1.48
N CYS A 179 2.57 -16.18 -2.54
CA CYS A 179 3.30 -16.85 -3.63
C CYS A 179 4.75 -16.36 -3.70
N GLU A 180 5.67 -17.28 -4.01
CA GLU A 180 7.00 -16.93 -4.50
C GLU A 180 7.03 -16.96 -6.04
N GLY A 181 8.10 -16.44 -6.64
CA GLY A 181 8.22 -16.36 -8.11
C GLY A 181 8.12 -17.71 -8.83
N GLY A 182 8.51 -18.82 -8.18
CA GLY A 182 8.42 -20.17 -8.76
C GLY A 182 6.98 -20.71 -8.85
N ASP A 183 6.07 -20.18 -8.03
CA ASP A 183 4.67 -20.58 -7.98
C ASP A 183 3.85 -19.95 -9.10
N LEU A 184 4.38 -18.89 -9.72
CA LEU A 184 3.71 -18.13 -10.76
C LEU A 184 4.34 -18.37 -12.14
N PHE A 185 3.53 -18.29 -13.19
CA PHE A 185 4.02 -18.32 -14.57
C PHE A 185 3.08 -17.59 -15.51
N VAL A 186 3.63 -17.06 -16.61
CA VAL A 186 2.86 -16.37 -17.66
C VAL A 186 2.61 -17.32 -18.83
N SER A 187 1.38 -17.38 -19.31
CA SER A 187 0.98 -18.13 -20.50
C SER A 187 -0.15 -17.40 -21.23
N ASP A 188 -0.08 -17.31 -22.56
CA ASP A 188 -1.10 -16.67 -23.41
C ASP A 188 -1.51 -15.24 -22.96
N GLY A 189 -0.57 -14.48 -22.40
CA GLY A 189 -0.80 -13.11 -21.92
C GLY A 189 -1.46 -13.00 -20.55
N TYR A 190 -1.63 -14.10 -19.83
CA TYR A 190 -2.20 -14.14 -18.48
C TYR A 190 -1.20 -14.70 -17.47
N LEU A 191 -1.32 -14.26 -16.23
CA LEU A 191 -0.58 -14.80 -15.09
C LEU A 191 -1.35 -15.94 -14.45
N TYR A 192 -0.65 -17.01 -14.11
CA TYR A 192 -1.22 -18.19 -13.47
C TYR A 192 -0.40 -18.58 -12.24
N MET A 193 -1.10 -19.06 -11.22
CA MET A 193 -0.55 -19.73 -10.06
C MET A 193 -0.63 -21.24 -10.26
N ARG A 194 0.47 -21.93 -9.98
CA ARG A 194 0.54 -23.40 -10.01
C ARG A 194 -0.32 -23.97 -8.89
N THR A 195 -1.14 -24.96 -9.20
CA THR A 195 -1.89 -25.74 -8.21
C THR A 195 -1.68 -27.23 -8.48
N THR A 196 -2.10 -28.09 -7.54
CA THR A 196 -2.03 -29.55 -7.71
C THR A 196 -3.03 -30.09 -8.72
N GLN A 197 -4.04 -29.30 -9.11
CA GLN A 197 -5.06 -29.67 -10.09
C GLN A 197 -4.80 -28.96 -11.42
N GLU A 198 -5.39 -27.78 -11.59
CA GLU A 198 -5.26 -26.96 -12.78
C GLU A 198 -4.66 -25.60 -12.41
N PRO A 199 -3.84 -24.98 -13.27
CA PRO A 199 -3.35 -23.63 -13.03
C PRO A 199 -4.50 -22.65 -12.80
N LYS A 200 -4.43 -21.91 -11.69
CA LYS A 200 -5.43 -20.90 -11.35
C LYS A 200 -4.96 -19.57 -11.90
N ARG A 201 -5.80 -18.90 -12.69
CA ARG A 201 -5.50 -17.55 -13.19
C ARG A 201 -5.40 -16.56 -12.03
N VAL A 202 -4.42 -15.67 -12.08
CA VAL A 202 -4.20 -14.56 -11.14
C VAL A 202 -4.53 -13.25 -11.84
N ASP A 203 -5.33 -12.42 -11.20
CA ASP A 203 -5.81 -11.16 -11.78
C ASP A 203 -5.14 -9.94 -11.14
N VAL A 204 -4.73 -10.03 -9.87
CA VAL A 204 -4.05 -8.97 -9.12
C VAL A 204 -2.92 -9.57 -8.28
N VAL A 205 -1.77 -8.90 -8.24
CA VAL A 205 -0.56 -9.26 -7.49
C VAL A 205 -0.15 -8.09 -6.61
#